data_AF-A0A6I0EAS9-F1
#
_entry.id   AF-A0A6I0EAS9-F1
#
_cell.length_a   1.000
_cell.length_b   1.000
_cell.length_c   1.000
_cell.angle_alpha   90.00
_cell.angle_beta   90.00
_cell.angle_gamma   90.00
#
_symmetry.space_group_name_H-M   'P 1'
#
loop_
_entity.id
_entity.type
_entity.pdbx_description
1 polymer ?
#
loop_
_entity_poly.entity_id
_entity_poly.type
_entity_poly.pdbx_seq_one_letter_code
_entity_poly.pdbx_strand_id
1 'polypeptide(L)'
;VFYTKDTVNAVAYLVYGHSPIDFYIFDFRDSLRIYPFQKEVRAVRKIDEAQIKSSLWETMKSSGINPVLALDLSDVFAWTVDFFGLFPGDKFRVMYDELMIDSTSIGIGTIHAAWFEHRGEMNYAFRFEQDSVASYWDEKGNSLRKSFLKAPLRFSRISSRYSGSRMHPVLKIYRPHTGVDYAAPAGTPVVAIGDGVVIEKGYNHAAGNFVKIRHNSVYTSGYNHFSRFGKGVEKGARVKQGDVIGYVGSTGYATGPHLDLRFWMNGKAIDPLKVKSPPVEPIKAENLSRFTIARDSLLSLLDSTKVVVPDTLSIK
;
A
#
# COMPACT_ATOMS: atom_id res chain seq x y z
N VAL A 1 6.41 34.41 16.40
CA VAL A 1 6.10 35.09 17.67
C VAL A 1 5.26 36.31 17.33
N PHE A 2 4.14 36.51 18.01
CA PHE A 2 3.22 37.63 17.81
C PHE A 2 3.25 38.53 19.04
N TYR A 3 3.29 39.84 18.81
CA TYR A 3 3.41 40.85 19.86
C TYR A 3 2.12 41.65 20.01
N THR A 4 1.92 42.26 21.18
CA THR A 4 0.88 43.27 21.40
C THR A 4 1.12 44.49 20.50
N LYS A 5 0.05 45.17 20.09
CA LYS A 5 0.15 46.37 19.23
C LYS A 5 0.26 47.68 20.02
N ASP A 6 0.66 47.58 21.30
CA ASP A 6 0.84 48.73 22.18
C ASP A 6 2.31 49.19 22.23
N THR A 7 2.58 50.26 22.96
CA THR A 7 3.93 50.84 23.12
C THR A 7 4.90 49.92 23.86
N VAL A 8 4.41 48.93 24.61
CA VAL A 8 5.22 47.96 25.36
C VAL A 8 5.71 46.84 24.44
N ASN A 9 4.96 46.51 23.39
CA ASN A 9 5.30 45.50 22.39
C ASN A 9 5.69 44.15 23.04
N ALA A 10 4.92 43.73 24.03
CA ALA A 10 5.13 42.49 24.77
C ALA A 10 4.77 41.28 23.90
N VAL A 11 5.38 40.12 24.18
CA VAL A 11 5.03 38.87 23.49
C VAL A 11 3.62 38.46 23.91
N ALA A 12 2.68 38.41 22.96
CA ALA A 12 1.32 37.97 23.20
C ALA A 12 1.16 36.47 22.94
N TYR A 13 1.72 35.98 21.82
CA TYR A 13 1.65 34.57 21.45
C TYR A 13 2.96 34.03 20.88
N LEU A 14 3.28 32.79 21.21
CA LEU A 14 4.22 31.96 20.48
C LEU A 14 3.43 30.83 19.81
N VAL A 15 3.56 30.71 18.50
CA VAL A 15 2.96 29.61 17.74
C VAL A 15 4.09 28.66 17.37
N TYR A 16 4.04 27.45 17.90
CA TYR A 16 4.99 26.39 17.62
C TYR A 16 4.36 25.40 16.62
N GLY A 17 4.90 25.35 15.40
CA GLY A 17 4.50 24.34 14.41
C GLY A 17 5.18 23.01 14.69
N HIS A 18 4.41 22.04 15.19
CA HIS A 18 4.89 20.68 15.40
C HIS A 18 4.89 19.89 14.09
N SER A 19 3.91 20.13 13.23
CA SER A 19 3.81 19.64 11.86
C SER A 19 3.17 20.71 10.96
N PRO A 20 3.05 20.50 9.63
CA PRO A 20 2.32 21.42 8.76
C PRO A 20 0.84 21.62 9.12
N ILE A 21 0.23 20.64 9.82
CA ILE A 21 -1.15 20.69 10.31
C ILE A 21 -1.24 21.02 11.79
N ASP A 22 -0.31 20.54 12.62
CA ASP A 22 -0.40 20.58 14.08
C ASP A 22 0.43 21.72 14.65
N PHE A 23 -0.23 22.63 15.35
CA PHE A 23 0.39 23.76 16.03
C PHE A 23 0.05 23.74 17.51
N TYR A 24 0.96 24.28 18.32
CA TYR A 24 0.70 24.59 19.71
C TYR A 24 0.77 26.11 19.89
N ILE A 25 -0.30 26.69 20.43
CA ILE A 25 -0.38 28.12 20.70
C ILE A 25 -0.08 28.33 22.18
N PHE A 26 1.00 29.05 22.45
CA PHE A 26 1.38 29.54 23.76
C PHE A 26 0.86 30.98 23.87
N ASP A 27 -0.12 31.21 24.74
CA ASP A 27 -0.72 32.52 25.02
C ASP A 27 -0.14 33.09 26.33
N PHE A 28 0.43 34.29 26.26
CA PHE A 28 1.14 34.95 27.37
C PHE A 28 0.40 36.18 27.92
N ARG A 29 -0.82 36.50 27.44
CA ARG A 29 -1.48 37.79 27.75
C ARG A 29 -1.91 37.94 29.22
N ASP A 30 -2.37 36.86 29.85
CA ASP A 30 -2.75 36.85 31.28
C ASP A 30 -1.87 35.88 32.08
N SER A 31 -1.91 34.61 31.67
CA SER A 31 -1.22 33.47 32.27
C SER A 31 -0.81 32.55 31.13
N LEU A 32 0.31 31.83 31.25
CA LEU A 32 0.72 30.88 30.23
C LEU A 32 -0.36 29.81 30.00
N ARG A 33 -1.01 29.85 28.83
CA ARG A 33 -1.93 28.80 28.35
C ARG A 33 -1.34 28.16 27.10
N ILE A 34 -1.39 26.84 27.01
CA ILE A 34 -0.92 26.07 25.86
C ILE A 34 -2.07 25.22 25.36
N TYR A 35 -2.42 25.36 24.08
CA TYR A 35 -3.48 24.56 23.48
C TYR A 35 -3.15 24.19 22.03
N PRO A 36 -3.63 23.02 21.56
CA PRO A 36 -3.42 22.59 20.19
C PRO A 36 -4.30 23.40 19.23
N PHE A 37 -3.78 23.61 18.03
CA PHE A 37 -4.50 24.19 16.90
C PHE A 37 -4.16 23.38 15.65
N GLN A 38 -5.17 22.88 14.96
CA GLN A 38 -5.00 22.20 13.69
C GLN A 38 -5.45 23.10 12.55
N LYS A 39 -4.59 23.26 11.55
CA LYS A 39 -4.99 23.91 10.31
C LYS A 39 -5.99 23.04 9.55
N GLU A 40 -6.99 23.68 8.96
CA GLU A 40 -7.97 23.01 8.12
C GLU A 40 -7.31 22.44 6.87
N VAL A 41 -7.49 21.14 6.62
CA VAL A 41 -7.07 20.49 5.37
C VAL A 41 -8.27 20.47 4.43
N ARG A 42 -8.10 21.04 3.24
CA ARG A 42 -9.12 21.06 2.20
C ARG A 42 -8.74 20.11 1.08
N ALA A 43 -9.67 19.24 0.71
CA ALA A 43 -9.54 18.41 -0.48
C ALA A 43 -10.00 19.22 -1.70
N VAL A 44 -9.09 19.54 -2.61
CA VAL A 44 -9.36 20.25 -3.86
C VAL A 44 -9.34 19.26 -5.01
N ARG A 45 -10.48 19.06 -5.67
CA ARG A 45 -10.56 18.18 -6.84
C ARG A 45 -9.82 18.79 -8.04
N LYS A 46 -8.97 17.99 -8.67
CA LYS A 46 -8.21 18.36 -9.87
C LYS A 46 -8.35 17.29 -10.94
N ILE A 47 -8.20 17.71 -12.19
CA ILE A 47 -8.05 16.85 -13.36
C ILE A 47 -6.80 17.33 -14.08
N ASP A 48 -5.81 16.47 -14.16
CA ASP A 48 -4.56 16.76 -14.86
C ASP A 48 -4.31 15.71 -15.95
N GLU A 49 -3.71 16.16 -17.05
CA GLU A 49 -3.31 15.34 -18.19
C GLU A 49 -1.88 15.69 -18.56
N ALA A 50 -1.07 14.68 -18.88
CA ALA A 50 0.24 14.93 -19.45
C ALA A 50 0.72 13.78 -20.34
N GLN A 51 1.62 14.11 -21.26
CA GLN A 51 2.36 13.16 -22.06
C GLN A 51 3.72 12.88 -21.43
N ILE A 52 4.04 11.61 -21.24
CA ILE A 52 5.30 11.14 -20.68
C ILE A 52 6.45 11.58 -21.59
N LYS A 53 7.42 12.26 -20.98
CA LYS A 53 8.69 12.63 -21.63
C LYS A 53 9.84 11.71 -21.19
N SER A 54 9.85 11.33 -19.91
CA SER A 54 10.89 10.48 -19.32
C SER A 54 10.31 9.48 -18.31
N SER A 55 9.87 9.94 -17.15
CA SER A 55 9.18 9.14 -16.14
C SER A 55 7.86 9.81 -15.72
N LEU A 56 6.96 9.06 -15.08
CA LEU A 56 5.70 9.61 -14.58
C LEU A 56 5.94 10.76 -13.58
N TRP A 57 6.87 10.57 -12.65
CA TRP A 57 7.24 11.55 -11.63
C TRP A 57 7.79 12.85 -12.25
N GLU A 58 8.77 12.77 -13.15
CA GLU A 58 9.38 13.96 -13.76
C GLU A 58 8.41 14.67 -14.71
N THR A 59 7.58 13.91 -15.42
CA THR A 59 6.53 14.46 -16.26
C THR A 59 5.56 15.29 -15.41
N MET A 60 5.04 14.72 -14.31
CA MET A 60 4.16 15.45 -13.39
C MET A 60 4.81 16.73 -12.84
N LYS A 61 6.03 16.61 -12.33
CA LYS A 61 6.78 17.74 -11.79
C LYS A 61 6.96 18.88 -12.81
N SER A 62 7.36 18.55 -14.04
CA SER A 62 7.56 19.56 -15.10
C SER A 62 6.26 20.17 -15.63
N SER A 63 5.14 19.48 -15.47
CA SER A 63 3.80 19.95 -15.82
C SER A 63 3.09 20.69 -14.68
N GLY A 64 3.73 20.90 -13.54
CA GLY A 64 3.13 21.56 -12.37
C GLY A 64 2.13 20.69 -11.60
N ILE A 65 2.09 19.39 -11.88
CA ILE A 65 1.28 18.39 -11.17
C ILE A 65 2.08 17.91 -9.96
N ASN A 66 1.42 17.70 -8.82
CA ASN A 66 2.10 17.18 -7.64
C ASN A 66 2.64 15.78 -7.91
N PRO A 67 3.98 15.59 -7.88
CA PRO A 67 4.58 14.34 -8.34
C PRO A 67 4.32 13.15 -7.41
N VAL A 68 3.85 13.37 -6.17
CA VAL A 68 3.43 12.28 -5.26
C VAL A 68 2.34 11.42 -5.88
N LEU A 69 1.48 12.00 -6.72
CA LEU A 69 0.43 11.30 -7.46
C LEU A 69 0.96 10.16 -8.34
N ALA A 70 2.22 10.24 -8.77
CA ALA A 70 2.85 9.18 -9.54
C ALA A 70 2.92 7.87 -8.75
N LEU A 71 3.09 7.92 -7.43
CA LEU A 71 3.15 6.73 -6.57
C LEU A 71 1.79 6.05 -6.51
N ASP A 72 0.74 6.82 -6.24
CA ASP A 72 -0.63 6.32 -6.13
C ASP A 72 -1.12 5.74 -7.47
N LEU A 73 -0.87 6.43 -8.59
CA LEU A 73 -1.19 5.89 -9.92
C LEU A 73 -0.40 4.62 -10.24
N SER A 74 0.88 4.55 -9.84
CA SER A 74 1.69 3.34 -10.03
C SER A 74 1.16 2.16 -9.23
N ASP A 75 0.50 2.39 -8.10
CA ASP A 75 -0.15 1.35 -7.29
C ASP A 75 -1.52 0.94 -7.82
N VAL A 76 -2.23 1.87 -8.44
CA VAL A 76 -3.48 1.60 -9.15
C VAL A 76 -3.22 0.72 -10.37
N PHE A 77 -2.25 1.06 -11.22
CA PHE A 77 -2.03 0.43 -12.52
C PHE A 77 -0.89 -0.58 -12.59
N ALA A 78 -0.10 -0.68 -11.53
CA ALA A 78 0.48 -1.90 -10.99
C ALA A 78 0.73 -3.13 -11.88
N TRP A 79 -0.35 -3.68 -12.43
CA TRP A 79 -0.40 -4.93 -13.16
C TRP A 79 -0.62 -4.80 -14.65
N THR A 80 -1.16 -3.67 -15.07
CA THR A 80 -1.54 -3.41 -16.45
C THR A 80 -0.53 -2.51 -17.14
N VAL A 81 0.18 -1.67 -16.39
CA VAL A 81 1.22 -0.77 -16.91
C VAL A 81 2.55 -1.02 -16.20
N ASP A 82 3.60 -1.25 -16.98
CA ASP A 82 4.98 -1.28 -16.48
C ASP A 82 5.54 0.14 -16.38
N PHE A 83 5.41 0.75 -15.20
CA PHE A 83 5.91 2.11 -14.94
C PHE A 83 7.44 2.25 -14.96
N PHE A 84 8.19 1.14 -14.97
CA PHE A 84 9.64 1.17 -15.15
C PHE A 84 10.05 1.21 -16.63
N GLY A 85 9.13 0.84 -17.54
CA GLY A 85 9.35 0.77 -18.99
C GLY A 85 8.55 1.80 -19.79
N LEU A 86 8.23 2.96 -19.24
CA LEU A 86 7.45 3.99 -19.95
C LEU A 86 8.22 4.57 -21.14
N PHE A 87 7.51 4.88 -22.23
CA PHE A 87 8.08 5.48 -23.44
C PHE A 87 7.72 6.96 -23.55
N PRO A 88 8.62 7.80 -24.10
CA PRO A 88 8.23 9.13 -24.55
C PRO A 88 7.07 9.02 -25.51
N GLY A 89 5.96 9.67 -25.19
CA GLY A 89 4.74 9.61 -26.00
C GLY A 89 3.54 8.96 -25.30
N ASP A 90 3.77 8.08 -24.31
CA ASP A 90 2.73 7.54 -23.44
C ASP A 90 1.98 8.71 -22.76
N LYS A 91 0.71 8.53 -22.40
CA LYS A 91 -0.11 9.61 -21.83
C LYS A 91 -0.87 9.13 -20.63
N PHE A 92 -1.22 10.06 -19.75
CA PHE A 92 -2.16 9.78 -18.69
C PHE A 92 -3.08 10.97 -18.48
N ARG A 93 -4.25 10.67 -17.91
CA ARG A 93 -5.15 11.64 -17.34
C ARG A 93 -5.70 11.11 -16.05
N VAL A 94 -5.83 11.97 -15.05
CA VAL A 94 -6.19 11.57 -13.70
C VAL A 94 -7.07 12.63 -13.06
N MET A 95 -8.19 12.20 -12.49
CA MET A 95 -9.04 12.98 -11.61
C MET A 95 -8.80 12.54 -10.17
N TYR A 96 -8.36 13.47 -9.33
CA TYR A 96 -7.96 13.20 -7.95
C TYR A 96 -8.28 14.37 -7.03
N ASP A 97 -8.29 14.13 -5.72
CA ASP A 97 -8.31 15.19 -4.73
C ASP A 97 -6.87 15.50 -4.31
N GLU A 98 -6.47 16.76 -4.36
CA GLU A 98 -5.24 17.24 -3.76
C GLU A 98 -5.53 17.84 -2.39
N LEU A 99 -4.80 17.40 -1.37
CA LEU A 99 -4.97 17.88 -0.01
C LEU A 99 -4.16 19.17 0.16
N MET A 100 -4.85 20.26 0.50
CA MET A 100 -4.29 21.60 0.61
C MET A 100 -4.44 22.13 2.04
N ILE A 101 -3.41 22.80 2.53
CA ILE A 101 -3.49 23.70 3.68
C ILE A 101 -3.19 25.09 3.19
N ASP A 102 -4.09 26.03 3.45
CA ASP A 102 -4.02 27.38 2.89
C ASP A 102 -3.88 27.32 1.34
N SER A 103 -2.71 27.68 0.80
CA SER A 103 -2.37 27.60 -0.62
C SER A 103 -1.30 26.53 -0.93
N THR A 104 -0.94 25.70 0.04
CA THR A 104 0.14 24.72 -0.08
C THR A 104 -0.40 23.31 -0.10
N SER A 105 0.03 22.52 -1.09
CA SER A 105 -0.29 21.10 -1.14
C SER A 105 0.48 20.30 -0.09
N ILE A 106 -0.21 19.39 0.58
CA ILE A 106 0.35 18.49 1.59
C ILE A 106 0.30 17.01 1.17
N GLY A 107 -0.27 16.71 0.00
CA GLY A 107 -0.31 15.35 -0.53
C GLY A 107 -1.52 15.09 -1.40
N ILE A 108 -1.63 13.83 -1.81
CA ILE A 108 -2.72 13.34 -2.63
C ILE A 108 -3.75 12.66 -1.72
N GLY A 109 -5.01 12.98 -1.96
CA GLY A 109 -6.15 12.32 -1.37
C GLY A 109 -6.62 11.17 -2.24
N THR A 110 -7.87 11.21 -2.66
CA THR A 110 -8.48 10.12 -3.43
C THR A 110 -8.24 10.29 -4.92
N ILE A 111 -7.75 9.26 -5.61
CA ILE A 111 -7.88 9.16 -7.07
C ILE A 111 -9.28 8.64 -7.38
N HIS A 112 -10.05 9.39 -8.16
CA HIS A 112 -11.43 9.02 -8.51
C HIS A 112 -11.48 8.23 -9.81
N ALA A 113 -10.74 8.68 -10.82
CA ALA A 113 -10.61 7.98 -12.08
C ALA A 113 -9.30 8.36 -12.75
N ALA A 114 -8.77 7.46 -13.56
CA ALA A 114 -7.61 7.71 -14.39
C ALA A 114 -7.67 6.85 -15.65
N TRP A 115 -6.99 7.31 -16.69
CA TRP A 115 -6.57 6.45 -17.78
C TRP A 115 -5.09 6.64 -18.04
N PHE A 116 -4.46 5.59 -18.55
CA PHE A 116 -3.06 5.56 -18.95
C PHE A 116 -2.94 4.90 -20.33
N GLU A 117 -2.49 5.65 -21.31
CA GLU A 117 -2.13 5.15 -22.63
C GLU A 117 -0.67 4.70 -22.59
N HIS A 118 -0.45 3.38 -22.65
CA HIS A 118 0.88 2.80 -22.70
C HIS A 118 1.05 2.03 -24.02
N ARG A 119 1.99 2.46 -24.87
CA ARG A 119 2.23 1.84 -26.19
C ARG A 119 0.97 1.71 -27.07
N GLY A 120 0.08 2.70 -26.99
CA GLY A 120 -1.18 2.72 -27.74
C GLY A 120 -2.31 1.87 -27.13
N GLU A 121 -2.07 1.21 -25.99
CA GLU A 121 -3.11 0.52 -25.23
C GLU A 121 -3.64 1.41 -24.11
N MET A 122 -4.96 1.60 -24.08
CA MET A 122 -5.65 2.39 -23.07
C MET A 122 -5.98 1.54 -21.85
N ASN A 123 -5.45 1.93 -20.69
CA ASN A 123 -5.69 1.30 -19.41
C ASN A 123 -6.51 2.24 -18.55
N TYR A 124 -7.71 1.83 -18.14
CA TYR A 124 -8.57 2.67 -17.30
C TYR A 124 -8.56 2.20 -15.85
N ALA A 125 -8.78 3.12 -14.94
CA ALA A 125 -8.99 2.87 -13.53
C ALA A 125 -10.12 3.77 -13.02
N PHE A 126 -11.16 3.15 -12.51
CA PHE A 126 -12.29 3.83 -11.89
C PHE A 126 -12.37 3.41 -10.45
N ARG A 127 -12.34 4.40 -9.56
CA ARG A 127 -12.58 4.14 -8.15
C ARG A 127 -14.06 3.86 -7.96
N PHE A 128 -14.34 2.72 -7.38
CA PHE A 128 -15.70 2.34 -7.01
C PHE A 128 -15.69 1.77 -5.60
N GLU A 129 -16.85 1.68 -4.97
CA GLU A 129 -16.97 1.03 -3.68
C GLU A 129 -17.89 -0.17 -3.83
N GLN A 130 -17.33 -1.35 -3.60
CA GLN A 130 -18.04 -2.61 -3.57
C GLN A 130 -17.79 -3.25 -2.22
N ASP A 131 -18.86 -3.75 -1.58
CA ASP A 131 -18.79 -4.37 -0.26
C ASP A 131 -18.15 -3.45 0.80
N SER A 132 -18.43 -2.15 0.73
CA SER A 132 -17.82 -1.12 1.58
C SER A 132 -16.30 -0.99 1.48
N VAL A 133 -15.71 -1.55 0.41
CA VAL A 133 -14.28 -1.43 0.11
C VAL A 133 -14.11 -0.65 -1.18
N ALA A 134 -13.47 0.50 -1.06
CA ALA A 134 -13.02 1.24 -2.22
C ALA A 134 -11.80 0.57 -2.85
N SER A 135 -11.85 0.36 -4.16
CA SER A 135 -10.73 -0.13 -4.96
C SER A 135 -10.77 0.50 -6.36
N TYR A 136 -9.98 -0.04 -7.28
CA TYR A 136 -9.94 0.39 -8.67
C TYR A 136 -10.25 -0.77 -9.61
N TRP A 137 -11.05 -0.47 -10.63
CA TRP A 137 -11.44 -1.38 -11.69
C TRP A 137 -11.25 -0.74 -13.05
N ASP A 138 -10.98 -1.55 -14.06
CA ASP A 138 -10.90 -1.14 -15.45
C ASP A 138 -12.29 -0.82 -16.04
N GLU A 139 -12.32 -0.42 -17.31
CA GLU A 139 -13.53 -0.05 -18.02
C GLU A 139 -14.55 -1.18 -18.16
N LYS A 140 -14.08 -2.44 -18.13
CA LYS A 140 -14.90 -3.66 -18.18
C LYS A 140 -15.30 -4.15 -16.79
N GLY A 141 -14.76 -3.50 -15.75
CA GLY A 141 -14.98 -3.85 -14.37
C GLY A 141 -14.02 -4.92 -13.84
N ASN A 142 -12.86 -5.21 -14.45
CA ASN A 142 -11.82 -6.09 -13.86
C ASN A 142 -10.94 -5.29 -12.88
N SER A 143 -10.41 -5.88 -11.81
CA SER A 143 -9.66 -5.12 -10.80
C SER A 143 -8.15 -5.00 -11.05
N LEU A 144 -7.52 -3.95 -10.50
CA LEU A 144 -6.15 -3.53 -10.87
C LEU A 144 -5.01 -3.72 -9.81
N ARG A 145 -5.22 -4.35 -8.64
CA ARG A 145 -4.30 -4.33 -7.45
C ARG A 145 -3.11 -5.37 -7.37
N LYS A 146 -1.82 -4.96 -7.04
CA LYS A 146 -0.43 -5.64 -7.05
C LYS A 146 -0.13 -7.02 -6.34
N SER A 147 1.00 -7.70 -6.73
CA SER A 147 1.57 -9.04 -6.31
C SER A 147 2.68 -9.13 -5.24
N PHE A 148 2.96 -10.36 -4.80
CA PHE A 148 3.98 -10.80 -3.83
C PHE A 148 5.38 -11.14 -4.40
N LEU A 149 6.44 -10.98 -3.58
CA LEU A 149 7.80 -11.48 -3.82
C LEU A 149 7.83 -13.00 -3.91
N LYS A 150 8.71 -13.52 -4.77
CA LYS A 150 8.93 -14.96 -4.95
C LYS A 150 9.78 -15.61 -3.85
N ALA A 151 10.59 -14.84 -3.11
CA ALA A 151 11.42 -15.35 -2.02
C ALA A 151 11.63 -14.30 -0.91
N PRO A 152 11.56 -14.67 0.38
CA PRO A 152 11.63 -13.75 1.53
C PRO A 152 13.00 -13.66 2.22
N LEU A 153 14.07 -14.23 1.65
CA LEU A 153 15.43 -14.15 2.23
C LEU A 153 16.50 -14.47 1.20
N ARG A 154 17.76 -14.22 1.55
CA ARG A 154 18.90 -14.85 0.86
C ARG A 154 19.04 -16.28 1.35
N PHE A 155 19.07 -17.24 0.43
CA PHE A 155 19.09 -18.67 0.75
C PHE A 155 20.14 -19.39 -0.09
N SER A 156 20.63 -20.53 0.41
CA SER A 156 21.61 -21.36 -0.31
C SER A 156 20.94 -22.24 -1.36
N ARG A 157 19.81 -22.87 -0.99
CA ARG A 157 18.98 -23.71 -1.86
C ARG A 157 17.57 -23.85 -1.29
N ILE A 158 16.62 -24.20 -2.15
CA ILE A 158 15.31 -24.71 -1.72
C ILE A 158 15.51 -26.16 -1.29
N SER A 159 15.48 -26.43 0.02
CA SER A 159 15.68 -27.77 0.58
C SER A 159 14.44 -28.64 0.45
N SER A 160 13.25 -28.03 0.38
CA SER A 160 12.02 -28.76 0.08
C SER A 160 10.98 -27.87 -0.58
N ARG A 161 10.24 -28.45 -1.52
CA ARG A 161 9.15 -27.77 -2.24
C ARG A 161 7.80 -28.13 -1.64
N TYR A 162 6.79 -27.38 -2.04
CA TYR A 162 5.40 -27.73 -1.80
C TYR A 162 5.10 -29.11 -2.42
N SER A 163 4.50 -30.01 -1.65
CA SER A 163 4.15 -31.35 -2.11
C SER A 163 2.89 -31.87 -1.43
N GLY A 164 2.02 -32.53 -2.21
CA GLY A 164 0.84 -33.22 -1.68
C GLY A 164 1.16 -34.48 -0.88
N SER A 165 2.36 -35.05 -1.05
CA SER A 165 2.82 -36.20 -0.26
C SER A 165 4.35 -36.22 -0.22
N ARG A 166 4.92 -36.02 0.97
CA ARG A 166 6.35 -36.22 1.23
C ARG A 166 6.56 -36.99 2.53
N MET A 167 7.66 -37.73 2.64
CA MET A 167 8.08 -38.28 3.93
C MET A 167 8.49 -37.14 4.87
N HIS A 168 7.86 -37.03 6.03
CA HIS A 168 8.18 -36.02 7.04
C HIS A 168 9.50 -36.40 7.73
N PRO A 169 10.51 -35.51 7.72
CA PRO A 169 11.87 -35.89 8.12
C PRO A 169 12.01 -36.19 9.61
N VAL A 170 11.18 -35.56 10.46
CA VAL A 170 11.12 -35.83 11.91
C VAL A 170 10.18 -37.00 12.24
N LEU A 171 8.88 -36.86 11.94
CA LEU A 171 7.84 -37.83 12.28
C LEU A 171 7.90 -39.16 11.49
N LYS A 172 8.72 -39.26 10.44
CA LYS A 172 8.89 -40.45 9.57
C LYS A 172 7.62 -41.03 8.93
N ILE A 173 6.58 -40.22 8.78
CA ILE A 173 5.34 -40.57 8.07
C ILE A 173 5.21 -39.79 6.75
N TYR A 174 4.50 -40.34 5.76
CA TYR A 174 4.13 -39.57 4.56
C TYR A 174 3.00 -38.58 4.88
N ARG A 175 3.23 -37.30 4.62
CA ARG A 175 2.22 -36.24 4.78
C ARG A 175 2.47 -35.06 3.84
N PRO A 176 1.46 -34.24 3.55
CA PRO A 176 1.62 -33.03 2.75
C PRO A 176 2.62 -32.05 3.37
N HIS A 177 3.38 -31.39 2.50
CA HIS A 177 4.16 -30.20 2.81
C HIS A 177 3.56 -28.99 2.12
N THR A 178 2.92 -28.13 2.89
CA THR A 178 2.15 -27.00 2.37
C THR A 178 2.93 -25.68 2.39
N GLY A 179 4.26 -25.78 2.26
CA GLY A 179 5.19 -24.67 2.28
C GLY A 179 6.39 -24.93 1.40
N VAL A 180 7.34 -24.00 1.41
CA VAL A 180 8.61 -24.08 0.71
C VAL A 180 9.70 -23.83 1.73
N ASP A 181 10.60 -24.81 1.86
CA ASP A 181 11.71 -24.76 2.81
C ASP A 181 12.94 -24.15 2.12
N TYR A 182 13.37 -23.00 2.59
CA TYR A 182 14.57 -22.30 2.15
C TYR A 182 15.70 -22.53 3.17
N ALA A 183 16.71 -23.32 2.79
CA ALA A 183 17.86 -23.57 3.64
C ALA A 183 18.79 -22.35 3.68
N ALA A 184 19.01 -21.83 4.89
CA ALA A 184 19.84 -20.66 5.13
C ALA A 184 20.47 -20.73 6.53
N PRO A 185 21.65 -20.12 6.76
CA PRO A 185 22.27 -20.07 8.08
C PRO A 185 21.34 -19.49 9.14
N ALA A 186 21.45 -19.99 10.37
CA ALA A 186 20.74 -19.41 11.51
C ALA A 186 21.10 -17.92 11.66
N GLY A 187 20.12 -17.08 11.93
CA GLY A 187 20.30 -15.64 12.02
C GLY A 187 20.20 -14.89 10.69
N THR A 188 20.02 -15.58 9.55
CA THR A 188 19.73 -14.93 8.26
C THR A 188 18.44 -14.10 8.36
N PRO A 189 18.41 -12.81 7.98
CA PRO A 189 17.19 -12.01 7.98
C PRO A 189 16.11 -12.57 7.03
N VAL A 190 14.86 -12.57 7.50
CA VAL A 190 13.67 -12.93 6.72
C VAL A 190 12.78 -11.71 6.59
N VAL A 191 12.28 -11.46 5.38
CA VAL A 191 11.49 -10.28 5.04
C VAL A 191 10.06 -10.59 4.61
N ALA A 192 9.16 -9.62 4.73
CA ALA A 192 7.80 -9.73 4.21
C ALA A 192 7.78 -9.82 2.67
N ILE A 193 6.94 -10.69 2.10
CA ILE A 193 6.83 -10.86 0.63
C ILE A 193 5.85 -9.88 -0.01
N GLY A 194 5.19 -9.05 0.77
CA GLY A 194 4.24 -8.06 0.30
C GLY A 194 3.93 -7.13 1.45
N ASP A 195 3.42 -5.95 1.13
CA ASP A 195 2.88 -5.04 2.13
C ASP A 195 1.77 -5.75 2.90
N GLY A 196 1.58 -5.42 4.16
CA GLY A 196 0.57 -6.07 4.97
C GLY A 196 0.57 -5.68 6.43
N VAL A 197 -0.23 -6.43 7.18
CA VAL A 197 -0.33 -6.32 8.63
C VAL A 197 -0.01 -7.67 9.24
N VAL A 198 0.87 -7.68 10.24
CA VAL A 198 1.17 -8.87 11.05
C VAL A 198 -0.08 -9.25 11.83
N ILE A 199 -0.64 -10.42 11.56
CA ILE A 199 -1.88 -10.91 12.19
C ILE A 199 -1.64 -11.94 13.29
N GLU A 200 -0.53 -12.66 13.23
CA GLU A 200 -0.12 -13.61 14.26
C GLU A 200 1.40 -13.54 14.43
N LYS A 201 1.82 -13.63 15.68
CA LYS A 201 3.20 -13.77 16.11
C LYS A 201 3.18 -14.65 17.35
N GLY A 202 4.00 -15.68 17.39
CA GLY A 202 4.03 -16.55 18.57
C GLY A 202 4.91 -17.78 18.39
N TYR A 203 4.71 -18.74 19.29
CA TYR A 203 5.43 -20.01 19.29
C TYR A 203 4.45 -21.18 19.36
N ASN A 204 4.74 -22.25 18.62
CA ASN A 204 4.15 -23.56 18.89
C ASN A 204 5.12 -24.70 18.54
N HIS A 205 4.80 -25.92 18.98
CA HIS A 205 5.67 -27.09 18.81
C HIS A 205 5.97 -27.44 17.34
N ALA A 206 5.05 -27.17 16.42
CA ALA A 206 5.23 -27.52 15.01
C ALA A 206 5.99 -26.43 14.25
N ALA A 207 5.51 -25.18 14.27
CA ALA A 207 6.05 -24.05 13.53
C ALA A 207 7.25 -23.37 14.23
N GLY A 208 7.48 -23.67 15.52
CA GLY A 208 8.43 -22.92 16.33
C GLY A 208 7.98 -21.47 16.46
N ASN A 209 8.93 -20.53 16.46
CA ASN A 209 8.61 -19.11 16.37
C ASN A 209 8.13 -18.77 14.95
N PHE A 210 6.99 -18.11 14.85
CA PHE A 210 6.41 -17.79 13.55
C PHE A 210 5.77 -16.40 13.51
N VAL A 211 5.70 -15.84 12.30
CA VAL A 211 4.94 -14.63 11.96
C VAL A 211 4.01 -14.96 10.81
N LYS A 212 2.82 -14.36 10.83
CA LYS A 212 1.84 -14.43 9.74
C LYS A 212 1.44 -13.02 9.34
N ILE A 213 1.54 -12.71 8.05
CA ILE A 213 1.25 -11.39 7.48
C ILE A 213 0.07 -11.51 6.55
N ARG A 214 -0.96 -10.71 6.80
CA ARG A 214 -2.05 -10.51 5.85
C ARG A 214 -1.67 -9.36 4.94
N HIS A 215 -1.57 -9.63 3.65
CA HIS A 215 -1.18 -8.60 2.69
C HIS A 215 -2.36 -7.80 2.16
N ASN A 216 -3.46 -8.52 1.97
CA ASN A 216 -4.73 -7.96 1.58
C ASN A 216 -5.86 -8.92 1.99
N SER A 217 -7.07 -8.70 1.48
CA SER A 217 -8.24 -9.55 1.74
C SER A 217 -8.07 -10.98 1.23
N VAL A 218 -7.24 -11.20 0.20
CA VAL A 218 -7.13 -12.47 -0.51
C VAL A 218 -5.92 -13.28 -0.04
N TYR A 219 -4.84 -12.60 0.31
CA TYR A 219 -3.52 -13.23 0.48
C TYR A 219 -2.94 -13.06 1.87
N THR A 220 -2.40 -14.18 2.36
CA THR A 220 -1.66 -14.24 3.62
C THR A 220 -0.38 -15.05 3.42
N SER A 221 0.70 -14.63 4.06
CA SER A 221 1.96 -15.35 4.12
C SER A 221 2.31 -15.72 5.56
N GLY A 222 3.07 -16.80 5.73
CA GLY A 222 3.48 -17.34 7.02
C GLY A 222 4.93 -17.74 6.98
N TYR A 223 5.63 -17.45 8.07
CA TYR A 223 7.06 -17.54 8.17
C TYR A 223 7.39 -18.26 9.46
N ASN A 224 7.88 -19.49 9.36
CA ASN A 224 8.07 -20.37 10.51
C ASN A 224 9.55 -20.53 10.85
N HIS A 225 9.80 -21.22 11.97
CA HIS A 225 11.11 -21.67 12.43
C HIS A 225 12.09 -20.54 12.75
N PHE A 226 11.60 -19.34 13.10
CA PHE A 226 12.47 -18.23 13.45
C PHE A 226 13.33 -18.53 14.69
N SER A 227 14.57 -18.06 14.68
CA SER A 227 15.39 -18.01 15.90
C SER A 227 14.93 -16.87 16.81
N ARG A 228 14.60 -15.73 16.21
CA ARG A 228 14.04 -14.55 16.87
C ARG A 228 13.21 -13.71 15.91
N PHE A 229 12.34 -12.88 16.45
CA PHE A 229 11.52 -11.93 15.68
C PHE A 229 12.31 -10.69 15.28
N GLY A 230 11.88 -10.03 14.21
CA GLY A 230 12.38 -8.71 13.83
C GLY A 230 11.96 -7.64 14.84
N LYS A 231 12.67 -6.51 14.87
CA LYS A 231 12.36 -5.39 15.76
C LYS A 231 11.01 -4.78 15.37
N GLY A 232 10.14 -4.49 16.34
CA GLY A 232 8.82 -3.89 16.11
C GLY A 232 7.81 -4.84 15.45
N VAL A 233 8.18 -6.11 15.23
CA VAL A 233 7.27 -7.11 14.69
C VAL A 233 6.41 -7.61 15.83
N GLU A 234 5.13 -7.26 15.78
CA GLU A 234 4.12 -7.68 16.74
C GLU A 234 2.76 -7.76 16.07
N LYS A 235 1.81 -8.46 16.70
CA LYS A 235 0.45 -8.54 16.17
C LYS A 235 -0.14 -7.13 16.07
N GLY A 236 -0.59 -6.76 14.88
CA GLY A 236 -1.12 -5.43 14.56
C GLY A 236 -0.12 -4.51 13.85
N ALA A 237 1.18 -4.83 13.86
CA ALA A 237 2.19 -4.02 13.18
C ALA A 237 1.98 -4.03 11.65
N ARG A 238 2.06 -2.86 11.02
CA ARG A 238 2.17 -2.74 9.57
C ARG A 238 3.59 -3.05 9.14
N VAL A 239 3.71 -3.81 8.07
CA VAL A 239 4.99 -4.20 7.47
C VAL A 239 4.89 -3.97 5.98
N LYS A 240 5.95 -3.38 5.42
CA LYS A 240 6.13 -3.25 3.99
C LYS A 240 6.83 -4.49 3.46
N GLN A 241 6.58 -4.79 2.19
CA GLN A 241 7.38 -5.76 1.45
C GLN A 241 8.87 -5.46 1.66
N GLY A 242 9.66 -6.47 2.03
CA GLY A 242 11.10 -6.29 2.32
C GLY A 242 11.45 -5.93 3.77
N ASP A 243 10.48 -5.58 4.63
CA ASP A 243 10.75 -5.36 6.05
C ASP A 243 11.22 -6.64 6.73
N VAL A 244 12.25 -6.56 7.57
CA VAL A 244 12.76 -7.71 8.33
C VAL A 244 11.78 -8.09 9.43
N ILE A 245 11.15 -9.24 9.25
CA ILE A 245 10.10 -9.74 10.15
C ILE A 245 10.60 -10.81 11.14
N GLY A 246 11.79 -11.35 10.89
CA GLY A 246 12.39 -12.38 11.71
C GLY A 246 13.75 -12.79 11.20
N TYR A 247 14.34 -13.77 11.87
CA TYR A 247 15.62 -14.34 11.48
C TYR A 247 15.52 -15.86 11.49
N VAL A 248 16.11 -16.49 10.49
CA VAL A 248 16.14 -17.94 10.33
C VAL A 248 16.62 -18.62 11.60
N GLY A 249 15.99 -19.72 11.95
CA GLY A 249 16.37 -20.57 13.08
C GLY A 249 16.02 -22.02 12.78
N SER A 250 15.87 -22.80 13.84
CA SER A 250 15.51 -24.22 13.77
C SER A 250 14.54 -24.61 14.89
N THR A 251 13.67 -23.69 15.30
CA THR A 251 12.68 -23.93 16.36
C THR A 251 11.50 -24.74 15.83
N GLY A 252 10.87 -25.56 16.67
CA GLY A 252 9.75 -26.40 16.28
C GLY A 252 10.20 -27.67 15.55
N TYR A 253 9.38 -28.22 14.65
CA TYR A 253 9.71 -29.42 13.88
C TYR A 253 10.63 -29.10 12.70
N ALA A 254 11.87 -28.71 13.01
CA ALA A 254 12.92 -28.41 12.05
C ALA A 254 14.13 -29.33 12.28
N THR A 255 14.66 -29.94 11.22
CA THR A 255 15.87 -30.78 11.28
C THR A 255 17.18 -30.00 11.16
N GLY A 256 17.09 -28.69 10.97
CA GLY A 256 18.22 -27.78 10.83
C GLY A 256 17.77 -26.38 10.39
N PRO A 257 18.68 -25.39 10.35
CA PRO A 257 18.33 -24.01 10.04
C PRO A 257 17.71 -23.83 8.64
N HIS A 258 16.45 -23.36 8.60
CA HIS A 258 15.74 -23.01 7.38
C HIS A 258 14.54 -22.10 7.67
N LEU A 259 13.98 -21.50 6.62
CA LEU A 259 12.66 -20.88 6.65
C LEU A 259 11.65 -21.79 5.95
N ASP A 260 10.55 -22.14 6.62
CA ASP A 260 9.34 -22.67 5.98
C ASP A 260 8.43 -21.48 5.65
N LEU A 261 8.39 -21.10 4.36
CA LEU A 261 7.47 -20.11 3.83
C LEU A 261 6.18 -20.81 3.41
N ARG A 262 5.07 -20.33 3.97
CA ARG A 262 3.74 -20.75 3.59
C ARG A 262 2.98 -19.60 2.99
N PHE A 263 2.14 -19.92 2.00
CA PHE A 263 1.32 -18.94 1.33
C PHE A 263 -0.10 -19.46 1.17
N TRP A 264 -1.06 -18.59 1.41
CA TRP A 264 -2.47 -18.91 1.34
C TRP A 264 -3.19 -17.89 0.47
N MET A 265 -4.10 -18.39 -0.35
CA MET A 265 -5.10 -17.61 -1.07
C MET A 265 -6.47 -18.07 -0.59
N ASN A 266 -7.26 -17.13 -0.05
CA ASN A 266 -8.56 -17.43 0.56
C ASN A 266 -8.48 -18.56 1.61
N GLY A 267 -7.42 -18.57 2.43
CA GLY A 267 -7.21 -19.55 3.50
C GLY A 267 -6.75 -20.94 3.06
N LYS A 268 -6.75 -21.25 1.75
CA LYS A 268 -6.21 -22.52 1.22
C LYS A 268 -4.72 -22.38 0.93
N ALA A 269 -3.93 -23.37 1.39
CA ALA A 269 -2.50 -23.39 1.10
C ALA A 269 -2.26 -23.60 -0.40
N ILE A 270 -1.40 -22.78 -0.97
CA ILE A 270 -0.98 -22.86 -2.37
C ILE A 270 0.53 -22.88 -2.45
N ASP A 271 1.08 -23.49 -3.50
CA ASP A 271 2.52 -23.52 -3.72
C ASP A 271 3.04 -22.09 -3.97
N PRO A 272 3.80 -21.48 -3.04
CA PRO A 272 4.34 -20.13 -3.18
C PRO A 272 5.13 -19.94 -4.49
N LEU A 273 5.77 -20.99 -5.00
CA LEU A 273 6.57 -20.95 -6.23
C LEU A 273 5.71 -20.99 -7.50
N LYS A 274 4.44 -21.39 -7.40
CA LYS A 274 3.49 -21.49 -8.52
C LYS A 274 2.37 -20.45 -8.46
N VAL A 275 2.37 -19.58 -7.45
CA VAL A 275 1.42 -18.47 -7.39
C VAL A 275 1.71 -17.54 -8.55
N LYS A 276 0.94 -17.70 -9.62
CA LYS A 276 0.72 -16.66 -10.60
C LYS A 276 -0.11 -15.62 -9.87
N SER A 277 0.51 -14.53 -9.43
CA SER A 277 -0.23 -13.49 -8.73
C SER A 277 -1.25 -12.86 -9.70
N PRO A 278 -2.56 -12.96 -9.46
CA PRO A 278 -3.61 -12.49 -10.35
C PRO A 278 -4.20 -11.12 -9.94
N PRO A 279 -4.89 -10.42 -10.87
CA PRO A 279 -5.72 -9.24 -10.57
C PRO A 279 -6.89 -9.58 -9.62
N VAL A 280 -7.36 -8.61 -8.83
CA VAL A 280 -8.50 -8.78 -7.91
C VAL A 280 -9.82 -9.01 -8.67
N GLU A 281 -10.86 -9.58 -8.03
CA GLU A 281 -12.15 -9.91 -8.64
C GLU A 281 -12.83 -8.72 -9.35
N PRO A 282 -13.55 -8.98 -10.46
CA PRO A 282 -14.28 -7.94 -11.16
C PRO A 282 -15.49 -7.42 -10.36
N ILE A 283 -16.13 -6.37 -10.88
CA ILE A 283 -17.39 -5.83 -10.39
C ILE A 283 -18.48 -6.91 -10.42
N LYS A 284 -19.25 -7.01 -9.33
CA LYS A 284 -20.38 -7.95 -9.21
C LYS A 284 -21.53 -7.54 -10.11
N ALA A 285 -22.27 -8.53 -10.62
CA ALA A 285 -23.42 -8.31 -11.50
C ALA A 285 -24.47 -7.34 -10.90
N GLU A 286 -24.78 -7.46 -9.61
CA GLU A 286 -25.71 -6.57 -8.90
C GLU A 286 -25.22 -5.12 -8.78
N ASN A 287 -23.90 -4.92 -8.75
CA ASN A 287 -23.28 -3.60 -8.71
C ASN A 287 -22.96 -3.09 -10.11
N LEU A 288 -23.10 -3.92 -11.16
CA LEU A 288 -22.68 -3.56 -12.50
C LEU A 288 -23.41 -2.31 -13.00
N SER A 289 -24.71 -2.19 -12.78
CA SER A 289 -25.46 -0.98 -13.17
C SER A 289 -24.98 0.27 -12.43
N ARG A 290 -24.72 0.17 -11.11
CA ARG A 290 -24.20 1.29 -10.31
C ARG A 290 -22.77 1.65 -10.70
N PHE A 291 -21.94 0.64 -10.94
CA PHE A 291 -20.59 0.80 -11.43
C PHE A 291 -20.59 1.45 -12.80
N THR A 292 -21.41 0.98 -13.75
CA THR A 292 -21.55 1.58 -15.07
C THR A 292 -21.96 3.05 -14.97
N ILE A 293 -22.97 3.39 -14.16
CA ILE A 293 -23.37 4.79 -13.95
C ILE A 293 -22.21 5.61 -13.36
N ALA A 294 -21.55 5.10 -12.32
CA ALA A 294 -20.44 5.79 -11.67
C ALA A 294 -19.24 5.93 -12.62
N ARG A 295 -18.84 4.86 -13.30
CA ARG A 295 -17.78 4.80 -14.31
C ARG A 295 -18.06 5.79 -15.43
N ASP A 296 -19.26 5.79 -16.00
CA ASP A 296 -19.61 6.67 -17.13
C ASP A 296 -19.65 8.13 -16.69
N SER A 297 -20.14 8.40 -15.48
CA SER A 297 -20.09 9.75 -14.89
C SER A 297 -18.65 10.19 -14.64
N LEU A 298 -17.83 9.33 -14.05
CA LEU A 298 -16.41 9.60 -13.79
C LEU A 298 -15.62 9.77 -15.09
N LEU A 299 -15.89 8.95 -16.12
CA LEU A 299 -15.27 9.05 -17.43
C LEU A 299 -15.67 10.35 -18.12
N SER A 300 -16.96 10.71 -18.09
CA SER A 300 -17.45 11.97 -18.64
C SER A 300 -16.82 13.19 -17.95
N LEU A 301 -16.67 13.15 -16.63
CA LEU A 301 -15.96 14.20 -15.88
C LEU A 301 -14.48 14.21 -16.23
N LEU A 302 -13.84 13.04 -16.25
CA LEU A 302 -12.43 12.88 -16.58
C LEU A 302 -12.14 13.48 -17.95
N ASP A 303 -12.95 13.19 -18.97
CA ASP A 303 -12.78 13.66 -20.35
C ASP A 303 -13.20 15.12 -20.55
N SER A 304 -13.99 15.69 -19.64
CA SER A 304 -14.41 17.10 -19.72
C SER A 304 -13.21 18.05 -19.63
N THR A 305 -13.16 19.06 -20.49
CA THR A 305 -12.11 20.09 -20.51
C THR A 305 -12.35 21.22 -19.50
N LYS A 306 -13.39 21.11 -18.65
CA LYS A 306 -13.77 22.14 -17.68
C LYS A 306 -13.15 21.83 -16.32
N VAL A 307 -12.37 22.77 -15.80
CA VAL A 307 -11.89 22.77 -14.41
C VAL A 307 -13.09 22.64 -13.48
N VAL A 308 -13.19 21.53 -12.76
CA VAL A 308 -14.23 21.35 -11.72
C VAL A 308 -13.90 22.30 -10.59
N VAL A 309 -14.74 23.32 -10.41
CA VAL A 309 -14.64 24.26 -9.28
C VAL A 309 -14.98 23.49 -8.00
N PRO A 310 -14.18 23.60 -6.92
CA PRO A 310 -14.37 22.77 -5.74
C PRO A 310 -15.68 23.11 -5.02
N ASP A 311 -16.54 22.10 -4.86
CA ASP A 311 -17.57 22.11 -3.82
C ASP A 311 -16.83 22.08 -2.46
N THR A 312 -16.95 23.18 -1.72
CA THR A 312 -16.49 23.25 -0.34
C THR A 312 -17.40 22.39 0.51
N LEU A 313 -17.04 21.11 0.68
CA LEU A 313 -17.64 20.25 1.69
C LEU A 313 -17.23 20.76 3.06
N SER A 314 -18.02 21.69 3.58
CA SER A 314 -17.98 22.10 5.00
C SER A 314 -18.55 20.94 5.81
N ILE A 315 -17.67 20.15 6.42
CA ILE A 315 -18.08 19.20 7.46
C ILE A 315 -18.42 20.05 8.69
N LYS A 316 -19.71 20.05 9.07
CA LYS A 316 -20.21 20.66 10.31
C LYS A 316 -19.76 19.86 11.54
#